data_AF-A0A2T2V0R8-F1
#
_entry.id   AF-A0A2T2V0R8-F1
#
_cell.length_a   1.000
_cell.length_b   1.000
_cell.length_c   1.000
_cell.angle_alpha   90.00
_cell.angle_beta   90.00
_cell.angle_gamma   90.00
#
_symmetry.space_group_name_H-M   'P 1'
#
loop_
_entity.id
_entity.type
_entity.pdbx_description
1 polymer ?
#
loop_
_entity_poly.entity_id
_entity_poly.type
_entity_poly.pdbx_seq_one_letter_code
_entity_poly.pdbx_strand_id
1 'polypeptide(L)'
;VTVWNDNGDGASVLNDYGLPDRVAEVTQPDLGPSDNEANRRYSFLSIPVTWIPSTWIFHQNGELAFAMNYGEMEMSTIQSLLDATRADW
;
A
#
# COMPACT_ATOMS: atom_id res chain seq x y z
N VAL A 1 2.64 0.62 1.59
CA VAL A 1 2.52 2.02 2.06
C VAL A 1 2.76 2.01 3.55
N THR A 2 3.86 2.59 4.01
CA THR A 2 4.05 2.89 5.43
C THR A 2 3.60 4.34 5.64
N VAL A 3 2.59 4.52 6.49
CA VAL A 3 2.18 5.84 6.96
C VAL A 3 2.68 5.92 8.40
N TRP A 4 3.29 7.04 8.79
CA TRP A 4 3.88 7.22 10.13
C TRP A 4 5.12 6.34 10.38
N ASN A 5 6.10 6.41 9.47
CA ASN A 5 7.34 5.61 9.53
C ASN A 5 8.52 6.36 10.18
N ASP A 6 8.36 7.61 10.63
CA ASP A 6 9.48 8.42 11.18
C ASP A 6 10.73 8.48 10.27
N ASN A 7 10.52 8.57 8.95
CA ASN A 7 11.56 8.45 7.91
C ASN A 7 12.34 7.12 7.92
N GLY A 8 11.87 6.11 8.66
CA GLY A 8 12.27 4.74 8.48
C GLY A 8 12.00 4.28 7.05
N ASP A 9 12.70 3.24 6.65
CA ASP A 9 12.41 2.48 5.45
C ASP A 9 12.08 1.04 5.85
N GLY A 10 11.21 0.41 5.07
CA GLY A 10 10.87 -1.01 5.19
C GLY A 10 11.84 -1.91 4.42
N ALA A 11 12.80 -1.34 3.69
CA ALA A 11 13.67 -2.06 2.77
C ALA A 11 14.42 -3.22 3.43
N SER A 12 14.88 -3.07 4.68
CA SER A 12 15.53 -4.17 5.41
C SER A 12 14.57 -5.35 5.64
N VAL A 13 13.32 -5.07 6.02
CA VAL A 13 12.29 -6.08 6.23
C VAL A 13 11.95 -6.76 4.90
N LEU A 14 11.80 -5.99 3.82
CA LEU A 14 11.52 -6.54 2.49
C LEU A 14 12.64 -7.50 2.03
N ASN A 15 13.90 -7.18 2.33
CA ASN A 15 15.05 -8.04 2.04
C ASN A 15 15.04 -9.34 2.87
N ASP A 16 14.70 -9.26 4.16
CA ASP A 16 14.63 -10.44 5.05
C ASP A 16 13.58 -11.47 4.58
N TYR A 17 12.49 -11.00 3.97
CA TYR A 17 11.45 -11.85 3.37
C TYR A 17 11.78 -12.33 1.95
N GLY A 18 12.93 -11.96 1.38
CA GLY A 18 13.37 -12.40 0.05
C GLY A 18 12.42 -11.99 -1.06
N LEU A 19 11.82 -10.80 -0.95
CA LEU A 19 10.85 -10.34 -1.94
C LEU A 19 11.52 -10.08 -3.30
N PRO A 20 10.85 -10.39 -4.42
CA PRO A 20 11.41 -10.18 -5.75
C PRO A 20 11.57 -8.70 -6.08
N ASP A 21 12.54 -8.35 -6.93
CA ASP A 21 12.90 -6.99 -7.38
C ASP A 21 11.74 -6.14 -7.94
N ARG A 22 10.60 -6.78 -8.25
CA ARG A 22 9.36 -6.11 -8.63
C ARG A 22 8.69 -5.36 -7.47
N VAL A 23 9.11 -5.59 -6.24
CA VAL A 23 8.60 -4.88 -5.06
C VAL A 23 9.46 -3.64 -4.85
N ALA A 24 8.83 -2.47 -4.87
CA ALA A 24 9.48 -1.20 -4.58
C ALA A 24 8.86 -0.56 -3.33
N GLU A 25 9.71 0.02 -2.49
CA GLU A 25 9.27 0.90 -1.43
C GLU A 25 9.05 2.32 -1.98
N VAL A 26 7.93 2.92 -1.61
CA VAL A 26 7.62 4.33 -1.92
C VAL A 26 7.19 5.01 -0.63
N THR A 27 8.02 5.94 -0.17
CA THR A 27 7.76 6.73 1.05
C THR A 27 7.30 8.13 0.67
N GLN A 28 6.17 8.57 1.23
CA GLN A 28 5.73 9.95 1.09
C GLN A 28 6.36 10.79 2.22
N PRO A 29 6.86 12.01 1.96
CA PRO A 29 7.47 12.82 3.01
C PRO A 29 6.52 13.00 4.20
N ASP A 30 6.88 12.58 5.41
CA ASP A 30 6.01 12.78 6.57
C ASP A 30 6.27 14.15 7.22
N LEU A 31 5.31 14.67 7.98
CA LEU A 31 5.54 15.84 8.85
C LEU A 31 6.28 15.47 10.14
N GLY A 32 6.64 14.20 10.29
CA GLY A 32 7.29 13.63 11.47
C GLY A 32 6.28 13.24 12.56
N PRO A 33 6.76 12.66 13.67
CA PRO A 33 5.91 12.27 14.79
C PRO A 33 5.24 13.52 15.38
N SER A 34 3.91 13.55 15.36
CA SER A 34 3.13 14.65 15.90
C SER A 34 1.85 14.12 16.53
N ASP A 35 1.61 14.52 17.77
CA ASP A 35 0.33 14.28 18.45
C ASP A 35 -0.80 15.16 17.87
N ASN A 36 -0.47 16.08 16.97
CA ASN A 36 -1.45 16.90 16.27
C ASN A 36 -2.16 16.07 15.19
N GLU A 37 -3.43 15.77 15.43
CA GLU A 37 -4.28 15.00 14.52
C GLU A 37 -4.33 15.60 13.10
N ALA A 38 -4.26 16.93 12.95
CA ALA A 38 -4.26 17.58 11.65
C ALA A 38 -3.02 17.28 10.79
N ASN A 39 -1.92 16.84 11.41
CA ASN A 39 -0.71 16.44 10.71
C ASN A 39 -0.74 14.97 10.26
N ARG A 40 -1.76 14.20 10.69
CA ARG A 40 -1.90 12.80 10.31
C ARG A 40 -2.33 12.69 8.85
N ARG A 41 -1.61 11.88 8.08
CA ARG A 41 -1.98 11.53 6.71
C ARG A 41 -3.09 10.49 6.70
N TYR A 42 -4.24 10.86 6.15
CA TYR A 42 -5.39 9.98 5.95
C TYR A 42 -5.57 9.53 4.50
N SER A 43 -4.64 9.84 3.61
CA SER A 43 -4.69 9.46 2.20
C SER A 43 -3.31 9.24 1.59
N PHE A 44 -3.21 8.30 0.66
CA PHE A 44 -2.05 8.05 -0.19
C PHE A 44 -2.52 7.92 -1.65
N LEU A 45 -1.81 8.51 -2.61
CA LEU A 45 -2.27 8.60 -4.02
C LEU A 45 -3.70 9.16 -4.18
N SER A 46 -4.08 10.13 -3.33
CA SER A 46 -5.45 10.66 -3.25
C SER A 46 -6.54 9.66 -2.85
N ILE A 47 -6.16 8.43 -2.46
CA ILE A 47 -7.06 7.40 -1.95
C ILE A 47 -7.02 7.44 -0.42
N PRO A 48 -8.18 7.49 0.27
CA PRO A 48 -8.22 7.43 1.72
C PRO A 48 -7.61 6.14 2.28
N VAL A 49 -6.68 6.27 3.23
CA VAL A 49 -6.13 5.17 4.03
C VAL A 49 -6.85 5.17 5.37
N THR A 50 -7.96 4.44 5.44
CA THR A 50 -8.82 4.38 6.65
C THR A 50 -8.39 3.28 7.62
N TRP A 51 -7.58 2.31 7.16
CA TRP A 51 -7.08 1.19 7.96
C TRP A 51 -5.73 0.71 7.43
N ILE A 52 -4.82 0.25 8.30
CA ILE A 52 -3.51 -0.30 7.91
C ILE A 52 -3.43 -1.75 8.43
N PRO A 53 -2.93 -2.72 7.63
CA PRO A 53 -2.49 -2.56 6.24
C PRO A 53 -3.66 -2.33 5.26
N SER A 54 -3.36 -1.69 4.14
CA SER A 54 -4.25 -1.49 2.99
C SER A 54 -3.61 -2.07 1.74
N THR A 55 -4.39 -2.73 0.89
CA THR A 55 -3.94 -3.32 -0.37
C THR A 55 -4.73 -2.72 -1.53
N TRP A 56 -4.03 -2.14 -2.50
CA TRP A 56 -4.64 -1.56 -3.70
C TRP A 56 -4.05 -2.21 -4.95
N ILE A 57 -4.91 -2.48 -5.93
CA ILE A 57 -4.55 -3.10 -7.21
C ILE A 57 -4.86 -2.08 -8.30
N PHE A 58 -3.87 -1.79 -9.14
CA PHE A 58 -4.00 -0.88 -10.27
C PHE A 58 -3.84 -1.65 -11.58
N HIS A 59 -4.56 -1.22 -12.61
CA HIS A 59 -4.33 -1.63 -13.98
C HIS A 59 -3.01 -1.04 -14.51
N GLN A 60 -2.49 -1.60 -15.60
CA GLN A 60 -1.23 -1.13 -16.19
C GLN A 60 -1.29 0.34 -16.66
N ASN A 61 -2.47 0.86 -16.98
CA ASN A 61 -2.69 2.26 -17.33
C ASN A 61 -2.71 3.20 -16.11
N GLY A 62 -2.55 2.67 -14.89
CA GLY A 62 -2.58 3.44 -13.64
C GLY A 62 -3.96 3.62 -13.03
N GLU A 63 -5.02 3.09 -13.64
CA GLU A 63 -6.38 3.15 -13.09
C GLU A 63 -6.54 2.18 -11.91
N LEU A 64 -7.23 2.63 -10.85
CA LEU A 64 -7.48 1.83 -9.65
C LEU A 64 -8.53 0.76 -9.93
N ALA A 65 -8.15 -0.51 -9.87
CA ALA A 65 -9.04 -1.64 -10.06
C ALA A 65 -9.74 -2.05 -8.76
N PHE A 66 -8.97 -2.17 -7.68
CA PHE A 66 -9.47 -2.54 -6.35
C PHE A 66 -8.78 -1.75 -5.26
N ALA A 67 -9.56 -1.31 -4.26
CA ALA A 67 -9.06 -0.70 -3.04
C ALA A 67 -9.59 -1.44 -1.82
N MET A 68 -8.71 -2.08 -1.06
CA MET A 68 -9.07 -2.87 0.11
C MET A 68 -8.40 -2.27 1.34
N ASN A 69 -9.22 -1.68 2.20
CA ASN A 69 -8.80 -1.08 3.47
C ASN A 69 -9.27 -1.96 4.64
N TYR A 70 -8.99 -3.27 4.57
CA TYR A 70 -9.49 -4.27 5.51
C TYR A 70 -8.37 -5.25 5.93
N GLY A 71 -7.41 -4.78 6.73
CA GLY A 71 -6.43 -5.63 7.39
C GLY A 71 -5.52 -6.44 6.45
N GLU A 72 -4.80 -7.41 7.03
CA GLU A 72 -3.95 -8.34 6.28
C GLU A 72 -4.83 -9.29 5.43
N MET A 73 -4.40 -9.55 4.20
CA MET A 73 -5.14 -10.43 3.28
C MET A 73 -4.30 -11.62 2.90
N GLU A 74 -4.97 -12.76 2.80
CA GLU A 74 -4.40 -13.98 2.25
C GLU A 74 -4.01 -13.77 0.78
N MET A 75 -2.85 -14.30 0.39
CA MET A 75 -2.33 -14.18 -0.97
C MET A 75 -3.27 -14.81 -2.02
N SER A 76 -4.03 -15.84 -1.63
CA SER A 76 -5.03 -16.48 -2.49
C SER A 76 -6.14 -15.51 -2.91
N THR A 77 -6.60 -14.67 -1.98
CA THR A 77 -7.58 -13.61 -2.27
C THR A 77 -7.00 -12.57 -3.24
N ILE A 78 -5.76 -12.15 -3.02
CA ILE A 78 -5.07 -11.21 -3.92
C ILE A 78 -4.98 -11.80 -5.33
N GLN A 79 -4.60 -13.08 -5.45
CA GLN A 79 -4.48 -13.73 -6.76
C GLN A 79 -5.82 -13.79 -7.51
N SER A 80 -6.93 -14.12 -6.82
CA SER A 80 -8.26 -14.12 -7.45
C SER A 80 -8.67 -12.74 -7.99
N LEU A 81 -8.31 -11.66 -7.29
CA LEU A 81 -8.56 -10.30 -7.76
C LEU A 81 -7.70 -9.96 -8.98
N LEU A 82 -6.41 -10.34 -8.96
CA LEU A 82 -5.52 -10.15 -10.10
C LEU A 82 -6.05 -10.88 -11.35
N ASP A 83 -6.53 -12.11 -11.19
CA ASP A 83 -7.08 -12.87 -12.30
C ASP A 83 -8.38 -12.23 -12.82
N ALA A 84 -9.23 -11.71 -11.93
CA ALA A 84 -10.42 -10.95 -12.31
C ALA A 84 -10.08 -9.64 -13.05
N THR A 85 -9.00 -8.94 -12.68
CA THR A 85 -8.57 -7.72 -13.40
C THR A 85 -8.00 -7.98 -14.80
N ARG A 86 -7.55 -9.21 -15.09
CA ARG A 86 -7.01 -9.62 -16.39
C ARG A 86 -8.10 -10.12 -17.34
N ALA A 87 -9.21 -10.60 -16.81
CA ALA A 87 -10.35 -11.06 -17.58
C ALA A 87 -11.17 -9.85 -18.07
N ASP A 88 -10.79 -9.37 -19.26
CA ASP A 88 -11.58 -8.54 -20.18
C ASP A 88 -12.28 -7.29 -19.62
N TRP A 89 -11.62 -6.15 -19.83
CA TRP A 89 -12.22 -4.86 -20.15
C TRP A 89 -11.41 -4.21 -21.28
#